data_AF-A0A970S658-F1
#
_entry.id   AF-A0A970S658-F1
#
_cell.length_a   1.000
_cell.length_b   1.000
_cell.length_c   1.000
_cell.angle_alpha   90.00
_cell.angle_beta   90.00
_cell.angle_gamma   90.00
#
_symmetry.space_group_name_H-M   'P 1'
#
loop_
_entity.id
_entity.type
_entity.pdbx_description
1 polymer ?
#
loop_
_entity_poly.entity_id
_entity_poly.type
_entity_poly.pdbx_seq_one_letter_code
_entity_poly.pdbx_strand_id
1 'polypeptide(L)'
;MDKQNNVSKSIAEYVNIILVCLLAFGGSYFILPKSGILSTLMLIIPFAFACALLKVKGYVKVLSFAGFGYIMSTIYTDSAFQSLLTGIICGALVVLAMITIWLFRQKKPLYIALGAVIIALTALFHVMVMGNPVNAFNSKELIQNYYEDNFDKETVSLSGTYYDREKAAFRADIYDKDTPSLKYPVYIFGKTVNENYSGYVEKSLMEGKRIEITNALRRVYPNATFYVKPLSISAFPRGKISPSDGFDYSGRMSFIIYIPNDLTVTRFKERIKDYTATLCNADTGVEHIYFCGGIADEYYRVIPYYISAIPLEYNRYPVSSNLTEEYIWRSVFPEF
;
A
#
# COMPACT_ATOMS: atom_id res chain seq x y z
N MET A 1 49.35 -10.76 42.70
CA MET A 1 48.52 -9.63 42.27
C MET A 1 48.29 -9.57 40.76
N ASP A 2 49.23 -10.00 39.90
CA ASP A 2 49.07 -9.92 38.43
C ASP A 2 48.00 -10.83 37.82
N LYS A 3 47.79 -12.03 38.38
CA LYS A 3 46.79 -12.98 37.86
C LYS A 3 45.35 -12.48 38.04
N GLN A 4 45.07 -11.80 39.16
CA GLN A 4 43.74 -11.27 39.50
C GLN A 4 43.41 -10.01 38.67
N ASN A 5 44.43 -9.18 38.39
CA ASN A 5 44.31 -8.04 37.48
C ASN A 5 44.08 -8.46 36.01
N ASN A 6 44.72 -9.55 35.56
CA ASN A 6 44.51 -10.07 34.20
C ASN A 6 43.12 -10.71 34.00
N VAL A 7 42.60 -11.41 35.02
CA VAL A 7 41.23 -11.96 34.99
C VAL A 7 40.18 -10.83 34.97
N SER A 8 40.35 -9.81 35.81
CA SER A 8 39.49 -8.61 35.82
C SER A 8 39.44 -7.87 34.48
N LYS A 9 40.61 -7.65 33.85
CA LYS A 9 40.70 -7.03 32.52
C LYS A 9 40.03 -7.89 31.44
N SER A 10 40.23 -9.20 31.47
CA SER A 10 39.61 -10.12 30.52
C SER A 10 38.08 -10.13 30.63
N ILE A 11 37.54 -10.17 31.85
CA ILE A 11 36.09 -10.11 32.07
C ILE A 11 35.50 -8.78 31.57
N ALA A 12 36.15 -7.65 31.85
CA ALA A 12 35.70 -6.35 31.37
C ALA A 12 35.69 -6.24 29.83
N GLU A 13 36.65 -6.87 29.15
CA GLU A 13 36.67 -6.95 27.69
C GLU A 13 35.51 -7.80 27.14
N TYR A 14 35.24 -8.97 27.73
CA TYR A 14 34.10 -9.82 27.34
C TYR A 14 32.76 -9.11 27.53
N VAL A 15 32.56 -8.43 28.66
CA VAL A 15 31.34 -7.65 28.93
C VAL A 15 31.15 -6.57 27.86
N ASN A 16 32.22 -5.84 27.49
CA ASN A 16 32.14 -4.83 26.45
C ASN A 16 31.79 -5.41 25.07
N ILE A 17 32.29 -6.59 24.72
CA ILE A 17 31.93 -7.28 23.47
C ILE A 17 30.45 -7.69 23.49
N ILE A 18 29.96 -8.24 24.59
CA ILE A 18 28.54 -8.59 24.75
C ILE A 18 27.65 -7.34 24.57
N LEU A 19 28.03 -6.22 25.19
CA LEU A 19 27.32 -4.95 25.03
C LEU A 19 27.32 -4.45 23.58
N VAL A 20 28.43 -4.58 22.85
CA VAL A 20 28.49 -4.27 21.42
C VAL A 20 27.47 -5.12 20.64
N CYS A 21 27.41 -6.43 20.91
CA CYS A 21 26.45 -7.32 20.24
C CYS A 21 25.00 -6.96 20.56
N LEU A 22 24.69 -6.65 21.82
CA LEU A 22 23.33 -6.23 22.24
C LEU A 22 22.92 -4.91 21.57
N LEU A 23 23.85 -3.93 21.50
CA LEU A 23 23.59 -2.67 20.83
C LEU A 23 23.43 -2.83 19.31
N ALA A 24 24.24 -3.70 18.70
CA ALA A 24 24.13 -4.02 17.28
C ALA A 24 22.79 -4.69 16.97
N PHE A 25 22.40 -5.70 17.76
CA PHE A 25 21.12 -6.37 17.63
C PHE A 25 19.95 -5.39 17.77
N GLY A 26 19.93 -4.58 18.84
CA GLY A 26 18.86 -3.61 19.08
C GLY A 26 18.79 -2.55 17.98
N GLY A 27 19.92 -1.95 17.60
CA GLY A 27 19.98 -0.93 16.56
C GLY A 27 19.54 -1.45 15.19
N SER A 28 20.01 -2.64 14.79
CA SER A 28 19.64 -3.27 13.52
C SER A 28 18.18 -3.73 13.49
N TYR A 29 17.61 -4.18 14.62
CA TYR A 29 16.20 -4.55 14.71
C TYR A 29 15.29 -3.36 14.40
N PHE A 30 15.58 -2.18 14.97
CA PHE A 30 14.73 -1.01 14.74
C PHE A 30 14.73 -0.57 13.29
N ILE A 31 15.79 -0.79 12.50
CA ILE A 31 15.79 -0.44 11.08
C ILE A 31 14.80 -1.26 10.25
N LEU A 32 14.37 -2.43 10.71
CA LEU A 32 13.57 -3.35 9.89
C LEU A 32 12.17 -2.82 9.56
N PRO A 33 11.63 -3.12 8.36
CA PRO A 33 10.25 -2.75 8.00
C PRO A 33 9.20 -3.29 8.99
N LYS A 34 9.41 -4.50 9.53
CA LYS A 34 8.49 -5.13 10.50
C LYS A 34 8.41 -4.39 11.84
N SER A 35 9.41 -3.57 12.17
CA SER A 35 9.37 -2.68 13.33
C SER A 35 8.35 -1.53 13.14
N GLY A 36 7.73 -1.44 11.96
CA GLY A 36 6.67 -0.49 11.67
C GLY A 36 7.19 0.93 11.77
N ILE A 37 6.39 1.79 12.40
CA ILE A 37 6.75 3.18 12.67
C ILE A 37 8.00 3.30 13.54
N LEU A 38 8.32 2.30 14.38
CA LEU A 38 9.53 2.37 15.20
C LEU A 38 10.81 2.43 14.37
N SER A 39 10.77 1.99 13.10
CA SER A 39 11.90 2.12 12.18
C SER A 39 12.16 3.53 11.69
N THR A 40 11.14 4.39 11.76
CA THR A 40 11.29 5.82 11.48
C THR A 40 11.92 6.56 12.65
N LEU A 41 11.78 6.02 13.87
CA LEU A 41 12.48 6.56 15.03
C LEU A 41 13.98 6.33 14.81
N MET A 42 14.76 7.39 14.99
CA MET A 42 16.20 7.41 14.68
C MET A 42 17.04 6.61 15.69
N LEU A 43 16.48 5.53 16.25
CA LEU A 43 17.00 4.77 17.37
C LEU A 43 18.33 4.09 17.04
N ILE A 44 18.61 3.73 15.78
CA ILE A 44 19.94 3.20 15.46
C ILE A 44 21.07 4.20 15.75
N ILE A 45 20.80 5.50 15.65
CA ILE A 45 21.80 6.55 15.87
C ILE A 45 22.31 6.51 17.33
N PRO A 46 21.50 6.68 18.39
CA PRO A 46 21.99 6.59 19.76
C PRO A 46 22.62 5.23 20.10
N PHE A 47 22.15 4.12 19.52
CA PHE A 47 22.78 2.81 19.69
C PHE A 47 24.20 2.77 19.08
N ALA A 48 24.39 3.33 17.88
CA ALA A 48 25.70 3.45 17.24
C ALA A 48 26.64 4.35 18.05
N PHE A 49 26.14 5.48 18.57
CA PHE A 49 26.90 6.39 19.44
C PHE A 49 27.30 5.74 20.77
N ALA A 50 26.37 5.04 21.44
CA ALA A 50 26.66 4.29 22.65
C ALA A 50 27.74 3.21 22.39
N CYS A 51 27.62 2.47 21.28
CA CYS A 51 28.60 1.46 20.88
C CYS A 51 29.97 2.08 20.62
N ALA A 52 30.01 3.24 19.97
CA ALA A 52 31.25 3.93 19.65
C ALA A 52 32.02 4.39 20.92
N LEU A 53 31.36 4.59 22.06
CA LEU A 53 31.99 4.90 23.35
C LEU A 53 32.66 3.69 24.04
N LEU A 54 32.25 2.46 23.73
CA LEU A 54 32.79 1.24 24.35
C LEU A 54 34.27 1.01 24.02
N LYS A 55 35.05 0.47 24.96
CA LYS A 55 36.49 0.20 24.76
C LYS A 55 36.72 -1.15 24.06
N VAL A 56 36.28 -1.24 22.81
CA VAL A 56 36.44 -2.41 21.92
C VAL A 56 37.11 -1.97 20.62
N LYS A 57 37.86 -2.86 19.96
CA LYS A 57 38.46 -2.58 18.65
C LYS A 57 37.39 -2.17 17.63
N GLY A 58 37.64 -1.10 16.88
CA GLY A 58 36.64 -0.50 15.99
C GLY A 58 36.05 -1.45 14.95
N TYR A 59 36.87 -2.33 14.36
CA TYR A 59 36.41 -3.31 13.37
C TYR A 59 35.38 -4.29 13.95
N VAL A 60 35.50 -4.68 15.24
CA VAL A 60 34.53 -5.59 15.89
C VAL A 60 33.16 -4.92 15.98
N LYS A 61 33.13 -3.62 16.31
CA LYS A 61 31.87 -2.84 16.38
C LYS A 61 31.20 -2.75 15.02
N VAL A 62 31.97 -2.41 13.99
CA VAL A 62 31.49 -2.25 12.61
C VAL A 62 30.98 -3.58 12.07
N LEU A 63 31.76 -4.66 12.21
CA LEU A 63 31.37 -6.00 11.76
C LEU A 63 30.14 -6.53 12.52
N SER A 64 29.99 -6.20 13.81
CA SER A 64 28.80 -6.58 14.57
C SER A 64 27.55 -5.91 14.01
N PHE A 65 27.55 -4.59 13.83
CA PHE A 65 26.40 -3.87 13.26
C PHE A 65 26.11 -4.28 11.81
N ALA A 66 27.16 -4.49 11.00
CA ALA A 66 26.99 -4.94 9.62
C ALA A 66 26.43 -6.37 9.55
N GLY A 67 26.95 -7.28 10.37
CA GLY A 67 26.50 -8.67 10.43
C GLY A 67 25.07 -8.79 10.95
N PHE A 68 24.72 -8.13 12.05
CA PHE A 68 23.34 -8.11 12.56
C PHE A 68 22.39 -7.44 11.57
N GLY A 69 22.78 -6.31 10.96
CA GLY A 69 21.98 -5.63 9.94
C GLY A 69 21.70 -6.50 8.72
N TYR A 70 22.71 -7.23 8.26
CA TYR A 70 22.58 -8.19 7.16
C TYR A 70 21.64 -9.34 7.53
N ILE A 71 21.95 -10.08 8.60
CA ILE A 71 21.19 -11.27 9.04
C ILE A 71 19.72 -10.91 9.26
N MET A 72 19.47 -9.80 9.97
CA MET A 72 18.13 -9.33 10.24
C MET A 72 17.39 -9.00 8.94
N SER A 73 18.02 -8.25 8.03
CA SER A 73 17.38 -7.91 6.77
C SER A 73 17.08 -9.14 5.90
N THR A 74 17.91 -10.18 5.94
CA THR A 74 17.68 -11.44 5.18
C THR A 74 16.49 -12.24 5.71
N ILE A 75 16.14 -12.11 6.99
CA ILE A 75 14.93 -12.74 7.55
C ILE A 75 13.65 -12.08 7.02
N TYR A 76 13.74 -10.82 6.59
CA TYR A 76 12.56 -9.99 6.28
C TYR A 76 12.48 -9.49 4.83
N THR A 77 13.55 -9.65 4.05
CA THR A 77 13.60 -9.28 2.65
C THR A 77 14.01 -10.49 1.83
N ASP A 78 13.29 -10.77 0.75
CA ASP A 78 13.65 -11.82 -0.20
C ASP A 78 14.82 -11.41 -1.13
N SER A 79 15.45 -10.25 -0.85
CA SER A 79 16.51 -9.67 -1.67
C SER A 79 17.85 -9.67 -0.95
N ALA A 80 18.77 -10.49 -1.44
CA ALA A 80 20.15 -10.53 -0.97
C ALA A 80 20.86 -9.17 -1.11
N PHE A 81 20.52 -8.40 -2.16
CA PHE A 81 21.07 -7.06 -2.37
C PHE A 81 20.60 -6.07 -1.29
N GLN A 82 19.29 -6.05 -0.99
CA GLN A 82 18.76 -5.18 0.08
C GLN A 82 19.30 -5.56 1.45
N SER A 83 19.51 -6.86 1.68
CA SER A 83 20.16 -7.37 2.90
C SER A 83 21.59 -6.86 3.05
N LEU A 84 22.40 -6.99 1.99
CA LEU A 84 23.78 -6.50 1.97
C LEU A 84 23.84 -4.98 2.18
N LEU A 85 22.99 -4.22 1.47
CA LEU A 85 22.92 -2.77 1.60
C LEU A 85 22.56 -2.34 3.02
N THR A 86 21.61 -3.04 3.66
CA THR A 86 21.21 -2.78 5.05
C THR A 86 22.38 -3.00 6.02
N GLY A 87 23.13 -4.10 5.84
CA GLY A 87 24.35 -4.36 6.62
C GLY A 87 25.40 -3.25 6.44
N ILE A 88 25.65 -2.83 5.20
CA ILE A 88 26.61 -1.74 4.89
C ILE A 88 26.18 -0.45 5.59
N ILE A 89 24.90 -0.07 5.52
CA ILE A 89 24.37 1.13 6.19
C ILE A 89 24.58 1.04 7.70
N CYS A 90 24.25 -0.09 8.34
CA CYS A 90 24.44 -0.29 9.77
C CYS A 90 25.92 -0.14 10.18
N GLY A 91 26.84 -0.75 9.42
CA GLY A 91 28.28 -0.64 9.67
C GLY A 91 28.79 0.79 9.48
N ALA A 92 28.37 1.47 8.41
CA ALA A 92 28.74 2.85 8.11
C ALA A 92 28.29 3.82 9.22
N LEU A 93 27.09 3.64 9.79
CA LEU A 93 26.60 4.45 10.91
C LEU A 93 27.53 4.37 12.13
N VAL A 94 28.07 3.19 12.44
CA VAL A 94 29.04 3.02 13.54
C VAL A 94 30.36 3.71 13.22
N VAL A 95 30.83 3.63 11.97
CA VAL A 95 32.04 4.35 11.53
C VAL A 95 31.85 5.86 11.71
N LEU A 96 30.72 6.41 11.25
CA LEU A 96 30.39 7.82 11.40
C LEU A 96 30.31 8.21 12.88
N ALA A 97 29.67 7.42 13.74
CA ALA A 97 29.61 7.67 15.17
C ALA A 97 31.01 7.68 15.82
N MET A 98 31.90 6.76 15.44
CA MET A 98 33.29 6.74 15.92
C MET A 98 34.07 7.97 15.46
N ILE A 99 33.92 8.39 14.20
CA ILE A 99 34.54 9.61 13.67
C ILE A 99 34.03 10.83 14.44
N THR A 100 32.72 10.96 14.66
CA THR A 100 32.13 12.07 15.42
C THR A 100 32.68 12.14 16.85
N ILE A 101 32.77 11.00 17.55
CA ILE A 101 33.33 10.97 18.91
C ILE A 101 34.82 11.35 18.90
N TRP A 102 35.58 10.87 17.91
CA TRP A 102 36.98 11.25 17.75
C TRP A 102 37.14 12.75 17.52
N LEU A 103 36.31 13.36 16.67
CA LEU A 103 36.29 14.81 16.44
C LEU A 103 35.98 15.59 17.72
N PHE A 104 34.98 15.18 18.50
CA PHE A 104 34.62 15.82 19.76
C PHE A 104 35.73 15.74 20.82
N ARG A 105 36.53 14.66 20.82
CA ARG A 105 37.68 14.52 21.72
C ARG A 105 38.79 15.53 21.45
N GLN A 106 38.88 16.08 20.23
CA GLN A 106 39.91 17.08 19.89
C GLN A 106 39.68 18.43 20.57
N LYS A 107 38.47 18.71 21.07
CA LYS A 107 38.09 19.97 21.75
C LYS A 107 38.41 21.27 20.98
N LYS A 108 38.57 21.17 19.65
CA LYS A 108 38.80 22.31 18.76
C LYS A 108 37.47 22.74 18.13
N PRO A 109 37.15 24.05 18.06
CA PRO A 109 35.87 24.54 17.54
C PRO A 109 35.51 23.97 16.15
N LEU A 110 36.48 23.97 15.22
CA LEU A 110 36.29 23.41 13.88
C LEU A 110 35.92 21.91 13.91
N TYR A 111 36.56 21.13 14.77
CA TYR A 111 36.31 19.68 14.89
C TYR A 111 34.93 19.41 15.50
N ILE A 112 34.51 20.24 16.47
CA ILE A 112 33.17 20.18 17.05
C ILE A 112 32.12 20.49 15.98
N ALA A 113 32.34 21.54 15.18
CA ALA A 113 31.44 21.89 14.08
C ALA A 113 31.32 20.74 13.05
N LEU A 114 32.44 20.14 12.63
CA LEU A 114 32.44 18.98 11.73
C LEU A 114 31.69 17.79 12.32
N GLY A 115 31.88 17.49 13.61
CA GLY A 115 31.16 16.41 14.28
C GLY A 115 29.65 16.64 14.32
N ALA A 116 29.22 17.88 14.54
CA ALA A 116 27.81 18.27 14.50
C ALA A 116 27.21 18.14 13.08
N VAL A 117 27.96 18.53 12.04
CA VAL A 117 27.55 18.35 10.64
C VAL A 117 27.36 16.87 10.31
N ILE A 118 28.26 15.98 10.74
CA ILE A 118 28.11 14.53 10.52
C ILE A 118 26.83 13.99 11.19
N ILE A 119 26.50 14.44 12.41
CA ILE A 119 25.25 14.05 13.08
C ILE A 119 24.05 14.51 12.26
N ALA A 120 24.04 15.78 11.82
CA ALA A 120 22.95 16.35 11.05
C ALA A 120 22.73 15.62 9.71
N LEU A 121 23.81 15.31 8.98
CA LEU A 121 23.75 14.57 7.73
C LEU A 121 23.29 13.12 7.94
N THR A 122 23.74 12.48 9.02
CA THR A 122 23.29 11.12 9.39
C THR A 122 21.80 11.12 9.70
N ALA A 123 21.34 12.15 10.41
CA ALA A 123 19.93 12.32 10.73
C ALA A 123 19.08 12.56 9.47
N LEU A 124 19.53 13.44 8.59
CA LEU A 124 18.86 13.71 7.32
C LEU A 124 18.78 12.45 6.44
N PHE A 125 19.88 11.70 6.32
CA PHE A 125 19.92 10.45 5.60
C PHE A 125 18.93 9.42 6.16
N HIS A 126 18.85 9.28 7.49
CA HIS A 126 17.87 8.38 8.12
C HIS A 126 16.43 8.77 7.78
N VAL A 127 16.09 10.06 7.83
CA VAL A 127 14.75 10.54 7.46
C VAL A 127 14.42 10.28 5.99
N MET A 128 15.41 10.42 5.09
CA MET A 128 15.22 10.16 3.66
C MET A 128 15.02 8.68 3.34
N VAL A 129 15.70 7.78 4.07
CA VAL A 129 15.68 6.33 3.78
C VAL A 129 14.62 5.57 4.58
N MET A 130 14.35 6.00 5.81
CA MET A 130 13.43 5.32 6.74
C MET A 130 12.13 6.09 6.96
N GLY A 131 11.99 7.27 6.35
CA GLY A 131 10.83 8.13 6.50
C GLY A 131 10.92 9.05 7.73
N ASN A 132 10.11 10.10 7.70
CA ASN A 132 10.00 11.06 8.80
C ASN A 132 9.07 10.52 9.89
N PRO A 133 9.47 10.51 11.18
CA PRO A 133 8.63 10.02 12.28
C PRO A 133 7.32 10.78 12.45
N VAL A 134 7.31 12.11 12.25
CA VAL A 134 6.07 12.92 12.33
C VAL A 134 5.08 12.47 11.27
N ASN A 135 5.55 12.28 10.03
CA ASN A 135 4.71 11.77 8.96
C ASN A 135 4.26 10.33 9.24
N ALA A 136 5.09 9.51 9.87
CA ALA A 136 4.76 8.13 10.22
C ALA A 136 3.55 8.05 11.17
N PHE A 137 3.54 8.87 12.24
CA PHE A 137 2.42 8.92 13.17
C PHE A 137 1.15 9.45 12.52
N ASN A 138 1.25 10.55 11.75
CA ASN A 138 0.11 11.11 11.02
C ASN A 138 -0.46 10.10 10.00
N SER A 139 0.40 9.41 9.24
CA SER A 139 -0.03 8.38 8.29
C SER A 139 -0.70 7.21 8.97
N LYS A 140 -0.21 6.77 10.15
CA LYS A 140 -0.89 5.72 10.92
C LYS A 140 -2.28 6.13 11.35
N GLU A 141 -2.44 7.35 11.86
CA GLU A 141 -3.74 7.86 12.26
C GLU A 141 -4.70 7.94 11.06
N LEU A 142 -4.24 8.47 9.92
CA LEU A 142 -5.03 8.55 8.69
C LEU A 142 -5.47 7.17 8.18
N ILE A 143 -4.55 6.20 8.12
CA ILE A 143 -4.87 4.82 7.69
C ILE A 143 -5.85 4.19 8.68
N GLN A 144 -5.62 4.36 9.98
CA GLN A 144 -6.49 3.79 11.00
C GLN A 144 -7.89 4.36 10.86
N ASN A 145 -8.05 5.68 10.86
CA ASN A 145 -9.37 6.33 10.75
C ASN A 145 -10.09 5.88 9.48
N TYR A 146 -9.40 5.89 8.33
CA TYR A 146 -9.97 5.39 7.08
C TYR A 146 -10.42 3.93 7.20
N TYR A 147 -9.62 3.06 7.82
CA TYR A 147 -10.00 1.66 8.01
C TYR A 147 -11.23 1.51 8.92
N GLU A 148 -11.29 2.28 10.01
CA GLU A 148 -12.40 2.24 10.95
C GLU A 148 -13.71 2.75 10.37
N ASP A 149 -13.63 3.75 9.49
CA ASP A 149 -14.78 4.35 8.84
C ASP A 149 -15.33 3.46 7.71
N ASN A 150 -14.46 2.76 6.97
CA ASN A 150 -14.84 2.10 5.72
C ASN A 150 -14.97 0.57 5.80
N PHE A 151 -14.35 -0.11 6.76
CA PHE A 151 -14.35 -1.58 6.81
C PHE A 151 -14.97 -2.16 8.07
N ASP A 152 -15.52 -3.37 7.92
CA ASP A 152 -15.96 -4.19 9.03
C ASP A 152 -14.77 -4.87 9.71
N LYS A 153 -14.56 -4.53 10.98
CA LYS A 153 -13.45 -5.04 11.80
C LYS A 153 -13.61 -6.52 12.14
N GLU A 154 -14.80 -7.08 12.03
CA GLU A 154 -15.04 -8.50 12.32
C GLU A 154 -14.42 -9.39 11.23
N THR A 155 -14.45 -8.94 9.97
CA THR A 155 -14.11 -9.76 8.79
C THR A 155 -12.85 -9.26 8.08
N VAL A 156 -12.53 -7.97 8.18
CA VAL A 156 -11.37 -7.36 7.53
C VAL A 156 -10.30 -7.03 8.57
N SER A 157 -9.04 -7.26 8.26
CA SER A 157 -7.88 -6.89 9.09
C SER A 157 -7.00 -5.85 8.43
N LEU A 158 -6.34 -5.06 9.28
CA LEU A 158 -5.32 -4.08 8.90
C LEU A 158 -3.98 -4.46 9.54
N SER A 159 -2.90 -4.46 8.76
CA SER A 159 -1.54 -4.63 9.28
C SER A 159 -1.04 -3.40 10.03
N GLY A 160 0.08 -3.53 10.76
CA GLY A 160 0.80 -2.35 11.24
C GLY A 160 1.30 -1.47 10.09
N THR A 161 1.35 -0.16 10.30
CA THR A 161 1.92 0.81 9.35
C THR A 161 3.44 0.74 9.38
N TYR A 162 4.07 0.73 8.21
CA TYR A 162 5.52 0.76 8.02
C TYR A 162 5.90 1.66 6.83
N TYR A 163 7.18 2.01 6.73
CA TYR A 163 7.71 2.79 5.61
C TYR A 163 8.14 1.86 4.47
N ASP A 164 7.48 1.96 3.32
CA ASP A 164 7.86 1.26 2.10
C ASP A 164 8.98 2.06 1.42
N ARG A 165 10.19 1.51 1.46
CA ARG A 165 11.39 2.18 0.95
C ARG A 165 11.45 2.26 -0.57
N GLU A 166 10.78 1.35 -1.28
CA GLU A 166 10.78 1.33 -2.75
C GLU A 166 9.84 2.39 -3.30
N LYS A 167 8.68 2.55 -2.65
CA LYS A 167 7.69 3.59 -3.00
C LYS A 167 7.92 4.92 -2.28
N ALA A 168 8.89 4.98 -1.37
CA ALA A 168 9.19 6.12 -0.51
C ALA A 168 7.96 6.67 0.23
N ALA A 169 7.06 5.79 0.67
CA ALA A 169 5.75 6.14 1.22
C ALA A 169 5.37 5.27 2.42
N PHE A 170 4.49 5.78 3.28
CA PHE A 170 3.92 4.97 4.37
C PHE A 170 2.84 4.05 3.84
N ARG A 171 2.89 2.80 4.30
CA ARG A 171 2.05 1.71 3.85
C ARG A 171 1.50 0.92 5.03
N ALA A 172 0.28 0.43 4.87
CA ALA A 172 -0.26 -0.72 5.60
C ALA A 172 -0.88 -1.69 4.58
N ASP A 173 -1.20 -2.91 5.00
CA ASP A 173 -1.89 -3.87 4.17
C ASP A 173 -3.27 -4.18 4.77
N ILE A 174 -4.30 -4.16 3.93
CA ILE A 174 -5.65 -4.64 4.26
C ILE A 174 -5.84 -6.04 3.67
N TYR A 175 -6.49 -6.92 4.41
CA TYR A 175 -6.77 -8.29 4.00
C TYR A 175 -8.00 -8.85 4.71
N ASP A 176 -8.63 -9.83 4.07
CA ASP A 176 -9.68 -10.64 4.69
C ASP A 176 -9.07 -11.56 5.75
N LYS A 177 -9.71 -11.67 6.91
CA LYS A 177 -9.29 -12.58 7.98
C LYS A 177 -9.35 -14.05 7.56
N ASP A 178 -10.27 -14.40 6.67
CA ASP A 178 -10.42 -15.77 6.19
C ASP A 178 -9.37 -16.12 5.13
N THR A 179 -8.76 -15.11 4.48
CA THR A 179 -7.69 -15.29 3.47
C THR A 179 -6.49 -14.36 3.69
N PRO A 180 -5.75 -14.51 4.82
CA PRO A 180 -4.71 -13.55 5.24
C PRO A 180 -3.46 -13.53 4.33
N SER A 181 -3.34 -14.49 3.41
CA SER A 181 -2.29 -14.51 2.39
C SER A 181 -2.50 -13.47 1.29
N LEU A 182 -3.74 -13.04 1.03
CA LEU A 182 -4.06 -12.08 -0.02
C LEU A 182 -4.13 -10.67 0.56
N LYS A 183 -3.03 -9.92 0.42
CA LYS A 183 -2.86 -8.60 1.02
C LYS A 183 -2.92 -7.51 -0.02
N TYR A 184 -3.65 -6.44 0.30
CA TYR A 184 -3.82 -5.28 -0.56
C TYR A 184 -3.18 -4.06 0.09
N PRO A 185 -2.24 -3.40 -0.60
CA PRO A 185 -1.53 -2.27 -0.03
C PRO A 185 -2.44 -1.04 0.08
N VAL A 186 -2.27 -0.32 1.18
CA VAL A 186 -2.84 0.99 1.47
C VAL A 186 -1.70 1.98 1.60
N TYR A 187 -1.60 2.93 0.68
CA TYR A 187 -0.59 3.97 0.71
C TYR A 187 -1.17 5.32 1.13
N ILE A 188 -0.35 6.12 1.82
CA ILE A 188 -0.65 7.53 2.09
C ILE A 188 0.22 8.41 1.19
N PHE A 189 -0.44 9.21 0.36
CA PHE A 189 0.21 10.27 -0.43
C PHE A 189 -0.36 11.62 0.02
N GLY A 190 0.40 12.35 0.84
CA GLY A 190 -0.06 13.59 1.46
C GLY A 190 -1.21 13.33 2.44
N LYS A 191 -2.43 13.76 2.07
CA LYS A 191 -3.65 13.57 2.86
C LYS A 191 -4.61 12.52 2.28
N THR A 192 -4.22 11.87 1.18
CA THR A 192 -5.09 10.93 0.46
C THR A 192 -4.69 9.50 0.78
N VAL A 193 -5.69 8.67 1.08
CA VAL A 193 -5.56 7.22 1.20
C VAL A 193 -5.79 6.61 -0.16
N ASN A 194 -4.86 5.77 -0.62
CA ASN A 194 -4.98 5.04 -1.87
C ASN A 194 -4.90 3.54 -1.58
N GLU A 195 -5.98 2.83 -1.89
CA GLU A 195 -6.10 1.39 -1.68
C GLU A 195 -6.97 0.75 -2.77
N ASN A 196 -6.78 -0.56 -2.97
CA ASN A 196 -7.46 -1.34 -4.00
C ASN A 196 -8.33 -2.48 -3.43
N TYR A 197 -8.38 -2.62 -2.10
CA TYR A 197 -9.13 -3.67 -1.42
C TYR A 197 -10.64 -3.47 -1.57
N SER A 198 -11.14 -2.22 -1.42
CA SER A 198 -12.57 -1.91 -1.63
C SER A 198 -13.06 -2.39 -3.00
N GLY A 199 -12.36 -2.01 -4.07
CA GLY A 199 -12.68 -2.42 -5.44
C GLY A 199 -12.56 -3.92 -5.67
N TYR A 200 -11.67 -4.63 -4.95
CA TYR A 200 -11.64 -6.09 -4.97
C TYR A 200 -12.89 -6.71 -4.32
N VAL A 201 -13.25 -6.24 -3.13
CA VAL A 201 -14.44 -6.74 -2.41
C VAL A 201 -15.71 -6.48 -3.21
N GLU A 202 -15.87 -5.27 -3.75
CA GLU A 202 -17.01 -4.93 -4.62
C GLU A 202 -17.12 -5.88 -5.81
N LYS A 203 -16.01 -6.10 -6.54
CA LYS A 203 -16.00 -7.04 -7.67
C LYS A 203 -16.38 -8.46 -7.25
N SER A 204 -15.91 -8.91 -6.09
CA SER A 204 -16.26 -10.23 -5.53
C SER A 204 -17.76 -10.35 -5.26
N LEU A 205 -18.34 -9.37 -4.56
CA LEU A 205 -19.77 -9.34 -4.23
C LEU A 205 -20.65 -9.25 -5.49
N MET A 206 -20.16 -8.57 -6.54
CA MET A 206 -20.88 -8.37 -7.79
C MET A 206 -20.74 -9.53 -8.79
N GLU A 207 -19.84 -10.49 -8.55
CA GLU A 207 -19.49 -11.53 -9.53
C GLU A 207 -20.69 -12.42 -9.86
N GLY A 208 -21.48 -12.83 -8.87
CA GLY A 208 -22.69 -13.62 -9.08
C GLY A 208 -23.67 -12.93 -10.03
N LYS A 209 -23.91 -11.62 -9.80
CA LYS A 209 -24.80 -10.82 -10.63
C LYS A 209 -24.22 -10.53 -12.02
N ARG A 210 -22.91 -10.33 -12.13
CA ARG A 210 -22.21 -10.22 -13.42
C ARG A 210 -22.44 -11.45 -14.30
N ILE A 211 -22.36 -12.65 -13.71
CA ILE A 211 -22.62 -13.92 -14.40
C ILE A 211 -24.09 -13.99 -14.85
N GLU A 212 -25.03 -13.59 -14.01
CA GLU A 212 -26.46 -13.54 -14.34
C GLU A 212 -26.75 -12.64 -15.55
N ILE A 213 -26.26 -11.40 -15.54
CA ILE A 213 -26.37 -10.44 -16.66
C ILE A 213 -25.76 -11.05 -17.94
N THR A 214 -24.56 -11.63 -17.81
CA THR A 214 -23.86 -12.24 -18.95
C THR A 214 -24.68 -13.38 -19.56
N ASN A 215 -25.27 -14.24 -18.72
CA ASN A 215 -26.07 -15.37 -19.15
C ASN A 215 -27.40 -14.94 -19.78
N ALA A 216 -28.06 -13.90 -19.23
CA ALA A 216 -29.27 -13.33 -19.79
C ALA A 216 -29.04 -12.83 -21.22
N LEU A 217 -27.95 -12.08 -21.45
CA LEU A 217 -27.59 -11.61 -22.79
C LEU A 217 -27.17 -12.75 -23.72
N ARG A 218 -26.37 -13.71 -23.25
CA ARG A 218 -25.93 -14.84 -24.08
C ARG A 218 -27.09 -15.76 -24.50
N ARG A 219 -28.18 -15.83 -23.73
CA ARG A 219 -29.37 -16.61 -24.10
C ARG A 219 -30.03 -16.09 -25.38
N VAL A 220 -30.06 -14.77 -25.57
CA VAL A 220 -30.66 -14.13 -26.75
C VAL A 220 -29.62 -13.88 -27.85
N TYR A 221 -28.38 -13.57 -27.46
CA TYR A 221 -27.27 -13.24 -28.35
C TYR A 221 -26.07 -14.18 -28.14
N PRO A 222 -26.20 -15.48 -28.47
CA PRO A 222 -25.18 -16.49 -28.15
C PRO A 222 -23.85 -16.25 -28.88
N ASN A 223 -23.90 -15.64 -30.07
CA ASN A 223 -22.73 -15.39 -30.92
C ASN A 223 -22.26 -13.93 -30.90
N ALA A 224 -22.87 -13.06 -30.08
CA ALA A 224 -22.47 -11.67 -30.00
C ALA A 224 -21.24 -11.51 -29.09
N THR A 225 -20.28 -10.72 -29.53
CA THR A 225 -19.12 -10.37 -28.71
C THR A 225 -19.51 -9.23 -27.77
N PHE A 226 -19.48 -9.48 -26.46
CA PHE A 226 -19.62 -8.44 -25.43
C PHE A 226 -18.95 -8.89 -24.14
N TYR A 227 -18.61 -7.93 -23.27
CA TYR A 227 -18.01 -8.20 -21.96
C TYR A 227 -18.72 -7.41 -20.88
N VAL A 228 -19.20 -8.08 -19.84
CA VAL A 228 -19.79 -7.44 -18.66
C VAL A 228 -18.72 -7.34 -17.58
N LYS A 229 -18.44 -6.13 -17.08
CA LYS A 229 -17.56 -5.90 -15.92
C LYS A 229 -18.33 -5.22 -14.78
N PRO A 230 -18.05 -5.58 -13.52
CA PRO A 230 -18.51 -4.81 -12.37
C PRO A 230 -17.87 -3.42 -12.39
N LEU A 231 -18.65 -2.38 -12.10
CA LEU A 231 -18.16 -1.01 -11.98
C LEU A 231 -18.03 -0.61 -10.50
N SER A 232 -19.13 -0.62 -9.77
CA SER A 232 -19.15 -0.24 -8.34
C SER A 232 -20.45 -0.63 -7.63
N ILE A 233 -20.45 -0.54 -6.30
CA ILE A 233 -21.65 -0.57 -5.44
C ILE A 233 -21.88 0.84 -4.88
N SER A 234 -23.07 1.41 -5.07
CA SER A 234 -23.34 2.82 -4.72
C SER A 234 -23.38 3.09 -3.20
N ALA A 235 -23.82 2.12 -2.40
CA ALA A 235 -23.86 2.24 -0.94
C ALA A 235 -23.94 0.89 -0.23
N PHE A 236 -23.19 0.77 0.88
CA PHE A 236 -23.27 -0.35 1.81
C PHE A 236 -24.31 -0.08 2.91
N PRO A 237 -25.23 -1.02 3.24
CA PRO A 237 -26.29 -0.81 4.25
C PRO A 237 -25.77 -0.39 5.62
N ARG A 238 -24.58 -0.86 6.00
CA ARG A 238 -23.91 -0.53 7.26
C ARG A 238 -22.87 0.58 7.12
N GLY A 239 -22.74 1.18 5.93
CA GLY A 239 -21.68 2.12 5.58
C GLY A 239 -20.28 1.49 5.54
N LYS A 240 -20.17 0.17 5.73
CA LYS A 240 -18.91 -0.56 5.85
C LYS A 240 -18.84 -1.70 4.85
N ILE A 241 -17.64 -1.91 4.32
CA ILE A 241 -17.31 -2.95 3.36
C ILE A 241 -16.95 -4.23 4.12
N SER A 242 -17.62 -5.33 3.77
CA SER A 242 -17.32 -6.68 4.25
C SER A 242 -17.39 -7.67 3.08
N PRO A 243 -16.37 -8.55 2.91
CA PRO A 243 -16.39 -9.59 1.88
C PRO A 243 -17.42 -10.69 2.13
N SER A 244 -17.86 -10.84 3.38
CA SER A 244 -18.84 -11.85 3.82
C SER A 244 -20.27 -11.32 3.87
N ASP A 245 -20.53 -10.12 3.34
CA ASP A 245 -21.85 -9.54 3.40
C ASP A 245 -22.83 -10.28 2.49
N GLY A 246 -23.87 -10.86 3.09
CA GLY A 246 -24.95 -11.57 2.39
C GLY A 246 -26.09 -10.66 1.93
N PHE A 247 -25.97 -9.34 2.07
CA PHE A 247 -26.97 -8.39 1.59
C PHE A 247 -27.15 -8.45 0.07
N ASP A 248 -28.40 -8.34 -0.40
CA ASP A 248 -28.67 -8.23 -1.83
C ASP A 248 -28.43 -6.80 -2.31
N TYR A 249 -27.30 -6.61 -3.00
CA TYR A 249 -26.88 -5.34 -3.56
C TYR A 249 -27.47 -5.04 -4.94
N SER A 250 -28.31 -5.90 -5.52
CA SER A 250 -28.73 -5.80 -6.93
C SER A 250 -29.17 -4.40 -7.37
N GLY A 251 -30.03 -3.73 -6.57
CA GLY A 251 -30.49 -2.36 -6.83
C GLY A 251 -29.44 -1.26 -6.61
N ARG A 252 -28.24 -1.61 -6.17
CA ARG A 252 -27.12 -0.68 -5.89
C ARG A 252 -25.88 -0.98 -6.73
N MET A 253 -25.90 -2.08 -7.48
CA MET A 253 -24.79 -2.49 -8.32
C MET A 253 -24.81 -1.74 -9.65
N SER A 254 -23.64 -1.29 -10.07
CA SER A 254 -23.41 -0.70 -11.38
C SER A 254 -22.53 -1.59 -12.23
N PHE A 255 -22.91 -1.85 -13.48
CA PHE A 255 -22.12 -2.66 -14.41
C PHE A 255 -21.79 -1.90 -15.67
N ILE A 256 -20.67 -2.24 -16.31
CA ILE A 256 -20.33 -1.77 -17.64
C ILE A 256 -20.34 -2.94 -18.63
N ILE A 257 -21.01 -2.75 -19.76
CA ILE A 257 -21.09 -3.70 -20.86
C ILE A 257 -20.30 -3.13 -22.03
N TYR A 258 -19.20 -3.81 -22.35
CA TYR A 258 -18.37 -3.49 -23.51
C TYR A 258 -18.88 -4.22 -24.74
N ILE A 259 -19.09 -3.46 -25.81
CA ILE A 259 -19.49 -3.92 -27.14
C ILE A 259 -18.34 -3.57 -28.09
N PRO A 260 -17.65 -4.56 -28.71
CA PRO A 260 -16.48 -4.31 -29.56
C PRO A 260 -16.75 -3.45 -30.81
N ASN A 261 -15.66 -2.94 -31.38
CA ASN A 261 -15.56 -1.68 -32.15
C ASN A 261 -16.09 -1.65 -33.60
N ASP A 262 -16.95 -2.57 -34.02
CA ASP A 262 -17.34 -2.72 -35.43
C ASP A 262 -18.75 -2.17 -35.73
N LEU A 263 -19.22 -1.20 -34.95
CA LEU A 263 -20.57 -0.65 -35.06
C LEU A 263 -20.54 0.84 -35.42
N THR A 264 -21.40 1.24 -36.35
CA THR A 264 -21.77 2.65 -36.52
C THR A 264 -22.52 3.14 -35.29
N VAL A 265 -22.56 4.46 -35.04
CA VAL A 265 -23.30 5.07 -33.92
C VAL A 265 -24.76 4.57 -33.86
N THR A 266 -25.43 4.46 -35.01
CA THR A 266 -26.80 3.97 -35.11
C THR A 266 -26.92 2.52 -34.64
N ARG A 267 -26.05 1.63 -35.13
CA ARG A 267 -26.05 0.21 -34.74
C ARG A 267 -25.68 0.02 -33.27
N PHE A 268 -24.80 0.87 -32.72
CA PHE A 268 -24.49 0.86 -31.30
C PHE A 268 -25.70 1.24 -30.44
N LYS A 269 -26.46 2.27 -30.83
CA LYS A 269 -27.70 2.67 -30.15
C LYS A 269 -28.79 1.60 -30.23
N GLU A 270 -28.95 0.94 -31.38
CA GLU A 270 -29.87 -0.20 -31.54
C GLU A 270 -29.47 -1.34 -30.61
N ARG A 271 -28.17 -1.68 -30.57
CA ARG A 271 -27.65 -2.73 -29.68
C ARG A 271 -27.90 -2.43 -28.20
N ILE A 272 -27.73 -1.18 -27.77
CA ILE A 272 -28.02 -0.75 -26.40
C ILE A 272 -29.50 -0.97 -26.06
N LYS A 273 -30.42 -0.59 -26.96
CA LYS A 273 -31.87 -0.79 -26.74
C LYS A 273 -32.20 -2.27 -26.61
N ASP A 274 -31.67 -3.09 -27.52
CA ASP A 274 -31.84 -4.54 -27.55
C ASP A 274 -31.34 -5.23 -26.26
N TYR A 275 -30.13 -4.87 -25.82
CA TYR A 275 -29.54 -5.41 -24.59
C TYR A 275 -30.31 -4.95 -23.35
N THR A 276 -30.72 -3.68 -23.31
CA THR A 276 -31.52 -3.14 -22.21
C THR A 276 -32.86 -3.88 -22.11
N ALA A 277 -33.59 -4.04 -23.21
CA ALA A 277 -34.87 -4.76 -23.22
C ALA A 277 -34.70 -6.23 -22.79
N THR A 278 -33.63 -6.89 -23.23
CA THR A 278 -33.31 -8.26 -22.82
C THR A 278 -33.08 -8.37 -21.31
N LEU A 279 -32.36 -7.42 -20.73
CA LEU A 279 -32.08 -7.40 -19.30
C LEU A 279 -33.32 -7.04 -18.47
N CYS A 280 -34.17 -6.12 -18.93
CA CYS A 280 -35.47 -5.84 -18.32
C CYS A 280 -36.36 -7.10 -18.30
N ASN A 281 -36.42 -7.84 -19.41
CA ASN A 281 -37.23 -9.06 -19.52
C ASN A 281 -36.70 -10.22 -18.67
N ALA A 282 -35.40 -10.21 -18.35
CA ALA A 282 -34.77 -11.22 -17.53
C ALA A 282 -34.90 -10.94 -16.02
N ASP A 283 -35.47 -9.78 -15.63
CA ASP A 283 -35.68 -9.34 -14.25
C ASP A 283 -34.42 -9.46 -13.37
N THR A 284 -33.29 -8.98 -13.90
CA THR A 284 -31.98 -9.13 -13.21
C THR A 284 -31.87 -8.30 -11.92
N GLY A 285 -32.81 -7.39 -11.67
CA GLY A 285 -32.85 -6.51 -10.49
C GLY A 285 -31.74 -5.45 -10.45
N VAL A 286 -31.01 -5.25 -11.54
CA VAL A 286 -29.90 -4.28 -11.65
C VAL A 286 -30.42 -2.94 -12.12
N GLU A 287 -30.13 -1.87 -11.38
CA GLU A 287 -30.63 -0.53 -11.70
C GLU A 287 -29.72 0.25 -12.66
N HIS A 288 -28.40 0.00 -12.64
CA HIS A 288 -27.41 0.83 -13.34
C HIS A 288 -26.53 0.01 -14.30
N ILE A 289 -26.68 0.26 -15.61
CA ILE A 289 -25.84 -0.35 -16.64
C ILE A 289 -25.29 0.72 -17.58
N TYR A 290 -23.97 0.75 -17.71
CA TYR A 290 -23.24 1.60 -18.63
C TYR A 290 -22.87 0.79 -19.86
N PHE A 291 -23.06 1.35 -21.05
CA PHE A 291 -22.61 0.71 -22.29
C PHE A 291 -21.40 1.45 -22.84
N CYS A 292 -20.37 0.71 -23.21
CA CYS A 292 -19.15 1.22 -23.81
C CYS A 292 -18.85 0.48 -25.10
N GLY A 293 -18.45 1.20 -26.15
CA GLY A 293 -17.98 0.60 -27.39
C GLY A 293 -17.19 1.61 -28.20
N GLY A 294 -16.25 1.13 -29.02
CA GLY A 294 -15.56 1.95 -30.00
C GLY A 294 -16.38 2.01 -31.28
N ILE A 295 -16.28 3.15 -31.96
CA ILE A 295 -16.98 3.42 -33.21
C ILE A 295 -15.90 3.51 -34.27
N ALA A 296 -16.07 2.87 -35.43
CA ALA A 296 -15.06 2.85 -36.48
C ALA A 296 -14.58 4.26 -36.91
N ASP A 297 -15.36 5.31 -36.60
CA ASP A 297 -15.10 6.71 -36.96
C ASP A 297 -14.90 7.67 -35.75
N GLU A 298 -15.01 7.23 -34.49
CA GLU A 298 -14.85 8.07 -33.27
C GLU A 298 -14.37 7.26 -32.03
N TYR A 299 -13.73 7.95 -31.06
CA TYR A 299 -13.34 7.36 -29.76
C TYR A 299 -14.51 6.75 -28.98
N TYR A 300 -14.18 5.83 -28.07
CA TYR A 300 -15.10 5.12 -27.16
C TYR A 300 -16.14 6.05 -26.52
N ARG A 301 -17.44 5.76 -26.72
CA ARG A 301 -18.53 6.45 -26.01
C ARG A 301 -19.02 5.61 -24.83
N VAL A 302 -19.02 6.20 -23.63
CA VAL A 302 -19.72 5.65 -22.47
C VAL A 302 -21.10 6.29 -22.39
N ILE A 303 -22.16 5.49 -22.54
CA ILE A 303 -23.54 5.96 -22.43
C ILE A 303 -24.15 5.33 -21.16
N PRO A 304 -24.49 6.13 -20.14
CA PRO A 304 -25.21 5.62 -18.97
C PRO A 304 -26.64 5.26 -19.33
N TYR A 305 -27.11 4.08 -18.92
CA TYR A 305 -28.51 3.68 -19.00
C TYR A 305 -29.02 3.27 -17.61
N TYR A 306 -30.20 3.79 -17.27
CA TYR A 306 -30.93 3.38 -16.09
C TYR A 306 -31.92 2.29 -16.51
N ILE A 307 -31.78 1.12 -15.90
CA ILE A 307 -32.75 0.05 -16.04
C ILE A 307 -33.76 0.28 -14.92
N SER A 308 -34.71 1.19 -15.16
CA SER A 308 -35.91 1.24 -14.35
C SER A 308 -36.98 0.39 -15.04
N ALA A 309 -37.83 -0.26 -14.26
CA ALA A 309 -39.03 -0.96 -14.74
C ALA A 309 -40.11 0.03 -15.25
N ILE A 310 -39.71 1.00 -16.08
CA ILE A 310 -40.56 2.01 -16.69
C ILE A 310 -40.47 1.85 -18.21
N PRO A 311 -41.60 1.84 -18.94
CA PRO A 311 -41.61 1.67 -20.39
C PRO A 311 -40.70 2.68 -21.09
N LEU A 312 -40.01 2.22 -22.14
CA LEU A 312 -39.10 2.97 -23.02
C LEU A 312 -39.72 4.20 -23.72
N GLU A 313 -40.98 4.55 -23.44
CA GLU A 313 -41.69 5.66 -24.08
C GLU A 313 -41.39 7.03 -23.46
N TYR A 314 -40.68 7.10 -22.32
CA TYR A 314 -40.42 8.36 -21.62
C TYR A 314 -38.96 8.60 -21.19
N ASN A 315 -37.98 8.27 -22.04
CA ASN A 315 -36.62 8.78 -21.86
C ASN A 315 -36.40 10.07 -22.66
N ARG A 316 -37.02 11.16 -22.20
CA ARG A 316 -36.54 12.53 -22.43
C ARG A 316 -35.71 12.97 -21.22
N TYR A 317 -34.57 12.33 -20.99
CA TYR A 317 -33.54 12.93 -20.16
C TYR A 317 -32.50 13.57 -21.09
N PRO A 318 -32.18 14.86 -20.92
CA PRO A 318 -31.09 15.47 -21.65
C PRO A 318 -29.82 14.71 -21.31
N VAL A 319 -28.98 14.51 -22.33
CA VAL A 319 -27.59 14.14 -22.15
C VAL A 319 -26.99 15.15 -21.17
N SER A 320 -26.89 14.76 -19.90
CA SER A 320 -26.19 15.55 -18.90
C SER A 320 -24.72 15.53 -19.29
N SER A 321 -24.27 16.60 -19.93
CA SER A 321 -22.88 16.89 -20.30
C SER A 321 -21.97 17.11 -19.08
N ASN A 322 -22.45 16.85 -17.86
CA ASN A 322 -21.78 17.26 -16.62
C ASN A 322 -21.33 16.08 -15.73
N LEU A 323 -21.42 14.83 -16.21
CA LEU A 323 -20.44 13.82 -15.77
C LEU A 323 -19.18 14.15 -16.55
N THR A 324 -18.31 14.98 -15.95
CA THR A 324 -17.02 15.35 -16.53
C THR A 324 -16.33 14.07 -17.01
N GLU A 325 -16.06 14.00 -18.32
CA GLU A 325 -15.46 12.85 -18.99
C GLU A 325 -14.27 12.30 -18.19
N GLU A 326 -13.53 13.18 -17.51
CA GLU A 326 -12.38 12.88 -16.66
C GLU A 326 -12.60 11.83 -15.54
N TYR A 327 -13.81 11.71 -14.97
CA TYR A 327 -14.04 10.81 -13.82
C TYR A 327 -14.24 9.34 -14.22
N ILE A 328 -14.78 9.10 -15.42
CA ILE A 328 -14.96 7.75 -15.97
C ILE A 328 -13.63 7.23 -16.52
N TRP A 329 -12.79 8.10 -17.10
CA TRP A 329 -11.49 7.71 -17.64
C TRP A 329 -10.50 7.24 -16.56
N ARG A 330 -10.43 7.92 -15.40
CA ARG A 330 -9.48 7.55 -14.32
C ARG A 330 -9.86 6.31 -13.50
N SER A 331 -11.15 5.98 -13.42
CA SER A 331 -11.64 4.82 -12.66
C SER A 331 -11.61 3.52 -13.48
N VAL A 332 -11.69 3.63 -14.81
CA VAL A 332 -11.78 2.48 -15.73
C VAL A 332 -10.40 2.05 -16.28
N PHE A 333 -9.41 2.95 -16.32
CA PHE A 333 -8.07 2.66 -16.84
C PHE A 333 -6.95 3.23 -15.93
N PRO A 334 -6.50 2.51 -14.89
CA PRO A 334 -5.33 2.90 -14.11
C PRO A 334 -3.99 2.53 -14.77
N GLU A 335 -3.99 1.78 -15.88
CA GLU A 335 -2.78 1.27 -16.56
C GLU A 335 -2.62 1.75 -18.02
N PHE A 336 -3.17 2.93 -18.38
CA PHE A 336 -2.81 3.65 -19.60
C PHE A 336 -2.30 5.06 -19.30
#